data_AF-A0A1I7AUJ6-F1
#
_entry.id   AF-A0A1I7AUJ6-F1
#
_cell.length_a   1.000
_cell.length_b   1.000
_cell.length_c   1.000
_cell.angle_alpha   90.00
_cell.angle_beta   90.00
_cell.angle_gamma   90.00
#
_symmetry.space_group_name_H-M   'P 1'
#
loop_
_entity.id
_entity.type
_entity.pdbx_description
1 polymer ?
#
loop_
_entity_poly.entity_id
_entity_poly.type
_entity_poly.pdbx_seq_one_letter_code
_entity_poly.pdbx_strand_id
1 'polypeptide(L)' 'MGEANDQGETRSSGKRREWLAFLFVTAVVVPLLTIAVVVGYGFVVWMLQIFVLGPPGHGG' A
#
# COMPACT_ATOMS: atom_id res chain seq x y z
N MET A 1 20.78 45.89 11.42
CA MET A 1 20.11 45.03 10.42
C MET A 1 20.82 43.69 10.45
N GLY A 2 20.26 42.50 10.61
CA GLY A 2 18.88 42.02 10.53
C GLY A 2 18.92 40.60 9.95
N GLU A 3 19.75 39.70 10.50
CA GLU A 3 20.00 38.35 9.94
C GLU A 3 20.05 37.29 11.05
N ALA A 4 19.22 37.44 12.08
CA ALA A 4 19.11 36.44 13.14
C ALA A 4 18.11 35.35 12.70
N ASN A 5 18.68 34.23 12.27
CA ASN A 5 18.28 32.91 12.75
C ASN A 5 16.94 32.34 12.22
N ASP A 6 16.94 31.90 10.96
CA ASP A 6 15.88 31.05 10.37
C ASP A 6 16.26 29.54 10.34
N GLN A 7 17.35 29.12 11.00
CA GLN A 7 17.87 27.74 10.89
C GLN A 7 17.43 26.78 12.02
N GLY A 8 16.43 27.18 12.82
CA GLY A 8 15.96 26.41 13.97
C GLY A 8 14.84 25.39 13.68
N GLU A 9 14.05 25.57 12.62
CA GLU A 9 12.79 24.84 12.44
C GLU A 9 12.93 23.53 11.64
N THR A 10 14.04 23.33 10.93
CA THR A 10 14.19 22.21 9.97
C THR A 10 14.77 20.93 10.58
N ARG A 11 15.45 21.00 11.74
CA ARG A 11 16.16 19.84 12.32
C ARG A 11 15.27 18.88 13.11
N SER A 12 14.16 19.34 13.69
CA SER A 12 13.22 18.49 14.43
C SER A 12 12.23 17.75 13.52
N SER A 13 11.90 18.36 12.38
CA SER A 13 10.92 17.84 11.41
C SER A 13 11.41 16.62 10.63
N GLY A 14 12.72 16.38 10.56
CA GLY A 14 13.33 15.21 9.88
C GLY A 14 12.88 13.88 10.47
N LYS A 15 13.15 13.67 11.77
CA LYS A 15 12.91 12.41 12.48
C LYS A 15 11.44 11.99 12.52
N ARG A 16 10.52 12.96 12.66
CA ARG A 16 9.07 12.70 12.65
C ARG A 16 8.56 12.33 11.26
N ARG A 17 9.09 12.97 10.21
CA ARG A 17 8.72 12.66 8.82
C ARG A 17 9.18 11.27 8.40
N GLU A 18 10.37 10.85 8.83
CA GLU A 18 10.86 9.48 8.57
C GLU A 18 9.93 8.43 9.22
N TRP A 19 9.57 8.62 10.49
CA TRP A 19 8.62 7.75 11.19
C TRP A 19 7.24 7.72 10.55
N LEU A 20 6.72 8.86 10.09
CA LEU A 20 5.46 8.94 9.36
C LEU A 20 5.52 8.25 8.00
N ALA A 21 6.65 8.34 7.29
CA ALA A 21 6.84 7.64 6.02
C ALA A 21 6.87 6.11 6.24
N PHE A 22 7.56 5.64 7.28
CA PHE A 22 7.53 4.22 7.67
C PHE A 22 6.12 3.75 8.02
N LEU A 23 5.42 4.49 8.88
CA LEU A 23 4.05 4.16 9.26
C LEU A 23 3.09 4.19 8.07
N PHE A 24 3.25 5.16 7.16
CA PHE A 24 2.46 5.25 5.93
C PHE A 24 2.66 4.02 5.05
N VAL A 25 3.91 3.61 4.82
CA VAL A 25 4.20 2.39 4.04
C VAL A 25 3.57 1.17 4.70
N THR A 26 3.77 0.97 6.00
CA THR A 26 3.20 -0.21 6.68
C THR A 26 1.67 -0.17 6.77
N ALA A 27 1.06 0.99 7.01
CA ALA A 27 -0.39 1.13 7.17
C ALA A 27 -1.14 1.24 5.84
N VAL A 28 -0.47 1.57 4.73
CA VAL A 28 -1.10 1.75 3.41
C VAL A 28 -0.56 0.77 2.39
N VAL A 29 0.76 0.73 2.19
CA VAL A 29 1.38 -0.10 1.13
C VAL A 29 1.20 -1.58 1.42
N VAL A 30 1.43 -2.03 2.67
CA VAL A 30 1.24 -3.45 3.03
C VAL A 30 -0.21 -3.90 2.82
N PRO A 31 -1.25 -3.24 3.37
CA PRO A 31 -2.63 -3.66 3.12
C PRO A 31 -3.03 -3.51 1.64
N LEU A 32 -2.54 -2.50 0.93
CA LEU A 32 -2.78 -2.37 -0.51
C LEU A 32 -2.19 -3.54 -1.30
N LEU A 33 -0.97 -3.96 -0.96
CA LEU A 33 -0.34 -5.15 -1.52
C LEU A 33 -1.16 -6.41 -1.20
N THR A 34 -1.65 -6.55 0.04
CA THR A 34 -2.52 -7.67 0.43
C THR A 34 -3.77 -7.73 -0.46
N ILE A 35 -4.46 -6.60 -0.64
CA ILE A 35 -5.66 -6.53 -1.48
C ILE A 35 -5.32 -6.85 -2.94
N ALA A 36 -4.24 -6.27 -3.48
CA ALA A 36 -3.83 -6.51 -4.85
C ALA A 36 -3.53 -8.00 -5.11
N VAL A 37 -2.89 -8.67 -4.16
CA VAL A 37 -2.60 -10.11 -4.24
C VAL A 37 -3.88 -10.93 -4.14
N VAL A 38 -4.76 -10.66 -3.17
CA VAL A 38 -6.00 -11.43 -2.98
C VAL A 38 -6.94 -11.26 -4.17
N VAL A 39 -7.16 -10.02 -4.62
CA VAL A 39 -8.00 -9.71 -5.79
C VAL A 39 -7.37 -10.28 -7.05
N GLY A 40 -6.07 -10.08 -7.27
CA GLY A 40 -5.35 -10.62 -8.42
C GLY A 40 -5.42 -12.15 -8.47
N TYR A 41 -5.20 -12.81 -7.33
CA TYR A 41 -5.29 -14.26 -7.23
C TYR A 41 -6.72 -14.78 -7.48
N GLY A 42 -7.72 -14.16 -6.85
CA GLY A 42 -9.13 -14.50 -7.09
C GLY A 42 -9.54 -14.29 -8.54
N PHE A 43 -9.06 -13.21 -9.18
CA PHE A 43 -9.28 -12.93 -10.59
C PHE A 43 -8.60 -13.96 -11.50
N VAL A 44 -7.36 -14.37 -11.20
CA VAL A 44 -6.66 -15.42 -11.95
C VAL A 44 -7.40 -16.73 -11.84
N VAL A 45 -7.82 -17.13 -10.64
CA VAL A 45 -8.61 -18.35 -10.43
C VAL A 45 -9.94 -18.26 -11.19
N TRP A 46 -10.64 -17.12 -11.13
CA TRP A 46 -11.87 -16.88 -11.88
C TRP A 46 -11.66 -16.97 -13.40
N MET A 47 -10.57 -16.41 -13.92
CA MET A 47 -10.23 -16.52 -15.34
C MET A 47 -9.90 -17.97 -15.72
N LEU A 48 -9.12 -18.67 -14.90
CA LEU A 48 -8.84 -20.09 -15.10
C LEU A 48 -10.14 -20.93 -15.08
N GLN A 49 -11.11 -20.57 -14.25
CA GLN A 49 -12.44 -21.17 -14.25
C GLN A 49 -13.12 -20.98 -15.61
N ILE A 50 -13.16 -19.75 -16.14
CA ILE A 50 -13.76 -19.46 -17.45
C ILE A 50 -13.04 -20.16 -18.61
N PHE A 51 -11.71 -20.21 -18.61
CA PHE A 51 -10.94 -20.70 -19.76
C PHE A 51 -10.71 -22.22 -19.77
N VAL A 52 -10.64 -22.87 -18.60
CA VAL A 52 -10.19 -24.28 -18.49
C VAL A 52 -11.19 -25.17 -17.75
N LEU A 53 -11.84 -24.68 -16.68
CA LEU A 53 -12.55 -25.55 -15.73
C LEU A 53 -14.08 -25.53 -15.82
N GLY A 54 -14.65 -24.81 -16.80
CA GLY A 54 -16.10 -24.71 -16.95
C GLY A 54 -16.74 -23.73 -15.95
N PRO A 55 -18.01 -23.34 -16.18
CA PRO A 55 -18.60 -22.13 -15.60
C PRO A 55 -18.49 -22.06 -14.07
N PRO A 56 -18.00 -20.95 -13.51
CA PRO A 56 -17.90 -20.78 -12.07
C PRO A 56 -19.30 -20.65 -11.46
N GLY A 57 -19.79 -21.68 -10.76
CA GLY A 57 -20.97 -21.53 -9.89
C GLY A 57 -21.92 -22.71 -9.69
N HIS A 58 -21.76 -23.86 -10.35
CA HIS A 58 -22.59 -25.02 -10.01
C HIS A 58 -21.84 -25.99 -9.08
N GLY A 59 -22.06 -25.83 -7.78
CA GLY A 59 -21.99 -26.96 -6.86
C GLY A 59 -23.23 -27.81 -7.06
N GLY A 60 -23.05 -29.10 -7.33
CA GLY A 60 -24.07 -30.10 -6.97
C GLY A 60 -24.07 -30.34 -5.47
#